data_AF-A0A1W2BEF1-F1
#
_entry.id   AF-A0A1W2BEF1-F1
#
_cell.length_a   1.000
_cell.length_b   1.000
_cell.length_c   1.000
_cell.angle_alpha   90.00
_cell.angle_beta   90.00
_cell.angle_gamma   90.00
#
_symmetry.space_group_name_H-M   'P 1'
#
loop_
_entity.id
_entity.type
_entity.pdbx_description
1 polymer ?
#
loop_
_entity_poly.entity_id
_entity_poly.type
_entity_poly.pdbx_seq_one_letter_code
_entity_poly.pdbx_strand_id
1 'polypeptide(L)'
;MNAQENVFKNEMVGFACYFAGQPSKTVEKYTKKLNSENYKWISKRLESENKAEKYMSVISLEKLTELGKYKLNQTELNLITEIKKSTELVSVCSGCTYFQKIELKNMFTDEMLTMGSYWLKNNIKE
;
A
#
# COMPACT_ATOMS: atom_id res chain seq x y z
N MET A 1 26.60 2.23 -10.74
CA MET A 1 25.19 2.61 -10.55
C MET A 1 24.64 1.78 -9.42
N ASN A 2 24.35 2.41 -8.29
CA ASN A 2 23.76 1.70 -7.16
C ASN A 2 22.25 1.63 -7.36
N ALA A 3 21.63 0.46 -7.15
CA ALA A 3 20.18 0.24 -7.29
C ALA A 3 19.30 1.19 -6.42
N GLN A 4 19.92 2.01 -5.58
CA GLN A 4 19.30 2.98 -4.67
C GLN A 4 19.09 4.37 -5.31
N GLU A 5 19.75 4.71 -6.42
CA GLU A 5 19.81 6.10 -6.92
C GLU A 5 18.55 6.58 -7.67
N ASN A 6 17.62 5.69 -8.04
CA ASN A 6 16.38 6.05 -8.76
C ASN A 6 15.09 5.64 -8.04
N VAL A 7 15.18 5.32 -6.74
CA VAL A 7 14.01 5.00 -5.92
C VAL A 7 13.49 6.28 -5.30
N PHE A 8 12.35 6.76 -5.78
CA PHE A 8 11.58 7.77 -5.06
C PHE A 8 11.09 7.15 -3.74
N LYS A 9 11.83 7.38 -2.64
CA LYS A 9 11.54 6.82 -1.32
C LYS A 9 10.12 7.10 -0.81
N ASN A 10 9.45 8.11 -1.40
CA ASN A 10 8.07 8.51 -1.08
C ASN A 10 7.01 7.81 -1.95
N GLU A 11 7.41 7.06 -2.98
CA GLU A 11 6.52 6.37 -3.94
C GLU A 11 6.88 4.88 -4.04
N MET A 12 6.96 4.24 -2.88
CA MET A 12 7.41 2.86 -2.77
C MET A 12 6.59 2.09 -1.75
N VAL A 13 6.26 0.85 -2.08
CA VAL A 13 5.66 -0.09 -1.13
C VAL A 13 6.73 -1.00 -0.57
N GLY A 14 6.84 -1.07 0.74
CA GLY A 14 7.81 -1.92 1.41
C GLY A 14 7.52 -2.02 2.88
N PHE A 15 7.20 -3.22 3.35
CA PHE A 15 6.82 -3.44 4.75
C PHE A 15 8.03 -3.70 5.66
N ALA A 16 9.13 -4.20 5.08
CA ALA A 16 10.41 -4.38 5.75
C ALA A 16 11.53 -4.24 4.72
N CYS A 17 12.15 -3.07 4.65
CA CYS A 17 13.19 -2.73 3.69
C CYS A 17 14.46 -2.21 4.37
N TYR A 18 15.57 -2.20 3.62
CA TYR A 18 16.88 -1.73 4.10
C TYR A 18 17.47 -2.61 5.23
N PHE A 19 18.70 -2.27 5.65
CA PHE A 19 19.49 -3.03 6.62
C PHE A 19 18.81 -3.26 7.97
N ALA A 20 17.88 -2.37 8.36
CA ALA A 20 17.15 -2.44 9.63
C ALA A 20 15.71 -2.96 9.50
N GLY A 21 15.29 -3.44 8.32
CA GLY A 21 13.91 -3.91 8.10
C GLY A 21 12.85 -2.82 8.28
N GLN A 22 13.20 -1.57 8.00
CA GLN A 22 12.30 -0.43 8.16
C GLN A 22 11.25 -0.39 7.03
N PRO A 23 9.99 -0.07 7.34
CA PRO A 23 8.99 0.16 6.31
C PRO A 23 9.37 1.34 5.41
N SER A 24 8.83 1.35 4.19
CA SER A 24 8.93 2.52 3.31
C SER A 24 8.19 3.72 3.92
N LYS A 25 8.55 4.94 3.48
CA LYS A 25 7.87 6.15 3.96
C LYS A 25 6.37 6.14 3.68
N THR A 26 5.94 5.52 2.57
CA THR A 26 4.53 5.35 2.25
C THR A 26 3.85 4.43 3.27
N VAL A 27 4.46 3.29 3.61
CA VAL A 27 3.92 2.36 4.63
C VAL A 27 3.89 3.00 6.02
N GLU A 28 4.93 3.74 6.42
CA GLU A 28 4.95 4.50 7.68
C GLU A 28 3.82 5.54 7.74
N LYS A 29 3.59 6.25 6.63
CA LYS A 29 2.53 7.24 6.51
C LYS A 29 1.15 6.60 6.73
N TYR A 30 0.91 5.46 6.10
CA TYR A 30 -0.35 4.73 6.27
C TYR A 30 -0.51 4.16 7.67
N THR A 31 0.57 3.66 8.27
CA THR A 31 0.58 3.20 9.66
C THR A 31 0.07 4.29 10.61
N LYS A 32 0.58 5.52 10.49
CA LYS A 32 0.10 6.67 11.29
C LYS A 32 -1.37 6.98 11.05
N LYS A 33 -1.86 6.81 9.82
CA LYS A 33 -3.25 7.13 9.43
C LYS A 33 -4.24 6.06 9.87
N LEU A 34 -3.85 4.79 9.86
CA LEU A 34 -4.62 3.70 10.47
C LEU A 34 -4.69 3.86 11.98
N ASN A 35 -3.56 4.11 12.65
CA ASN A 35 -3.51 4.27 14.11
C ASN A 35 -4.30 5.49 14.63
N SER A 36 -4.49 6.51 13.78
CA SER A 36 -5.32 7.69 14.08
C SER A 36 -6.73 7.61 13.50
N GLU A 37 -7.12 6.44 13.00
CA GLU A 37 -8.43 6.15 12.39
C GLU A 37 -8.86 7.15 11.30
N ASN A 38 -7.89 7.75 10.60
CA ASN A 38 -8.14 8.75 9.59
C ASN A 38 -8.46 8.10 8.23
N TYR A 39 -9.52 7.30 8.21
CA TYR A 39 -9.91 6.50 7.04
C TYR A 39 -10.37 7.37 5.87
N LYS A 40 -10.94 8.55 6.15
CA LYS A 40 -11.27 9.53 5.10
C LYS A 40 -10.03 10.00 4.34
N TRP A 41 -8.90 10.16 5.01
CA TRP A 41 -7.63 10.47 4.34
C TRP A 41 -7.18 9.31 3.44
N ILE A 42 -7.31 8.07 3.92
CA ILE A 42 -6.96 6.85 3.16
C ILE A 42 -7.84 6.72 1.90
N SER A 43 -9.15 6.93 2.03
CA SER A 43 -10.09 6.97 0.90
C SER A 43 -9.68 7.97 -0.18
N LYS A 44 -9.40 9.22 0.21
CA LYS A 44 -8.92 10.28 -0.69
C LYS A 44 -7.61 9.97 -1.41
N ARG A 45 -6.89 8.92 -1.02
CA ARG A 45 -5.64 8.49 -1.69
C ARG A 45 -5.87 7.45 -2.77
N LEU A 46 -7.10 6.93 -2.95
CA LEU A 46 -7.46 6.14 -4.14
C LEU A 46 -7.23 6.93 -5.45
N GLU A 47 -7.39 8.25 -5.40
CA GLU A 47 -7.16 9.16 -6.53
C GLU A 47 -5.74 9.77 -6.55
N SER A 48 -4.83 9.29 -5.70
CA SER A 48 -3.47 9.84 -5.63
C SER A 48 -2.69 9.58 -6.92
N GLU A 49 -1.89 10.55 -7.37
CA GLU A 49 -0.91 10.31 -8.45
C GLU A 49 0.18 9.33 -8.03
N ASN A 50 0.36 9.12 -6.73
CA ASN A 50 1.32 8.17 -6.17
C ASN A 50 0.74 6.74 -6.17
N LYS A 51 1.33 5.87 -6.99
CA LYS A 51 0.87 4.50 -7.20
C LYS A 51 1.02 3.64 -5.95
N ALA A 52 2.03 3.91 -5.12
CA ALA A 52 2.18 3.25 -3.83
C ALA A 52 1.05 3.65 -2.86
N GLU A 53 0.60 4.91 -2.89
CA GLU A 53 -0.57 5.33 -2.11
C GLU A 53 -1.86 4.68 -2.62
N LYS A 54 -2.08 4.58 -3.94
CA LYS A 54 -3.22 3.85 -4.50
C LYS A 54 -3.28 2.42 -3.96
N TYR A 55 -2.19 1.67 -4.06
CA TYR A 55 -2.09 0.30 -3.54
C TYR A 55 -2.41 0.24 -2.04
N MET A 56 -1.72 1.07 -1.23
CA MET A 56 -1.90 1.06 0.21
C MET A 56 -3.33 1.42 0.63
N SER A 57 -4.00 2.29 -0.12
CA SER A 57 -5.42 2.61 0.09
C SER A 57 -6.34 1.45 -0.18
N VAL A 58 -6.14 0.73 -1.29
CA VAL A 58 -6.96 -0.44 -1.62
C VAL A 58 -6.91 -1.47 -0.49
N ILE A 59 -5.71 -1.95 -0.15
CA ILE A 59 -5.58 -3.03 0.85
C ILE A 59 -6.07 -2.60 2.24
N SER A 60 -5.89 -1.32 2.59
CA SER A 60 -6.33 -0.79 3.88
C SER A 60 -7.86 -0.69 3.95
N LEU A 61 -8.49 -0.15 2.91
CA LEU A 61 -9.95 0.03 2.90
C LEU A 61 -10.68 -1.30 2.76
N GLU A 62 -10.19 -2.22 1.93
CA GLU A 62 -10.75 -3.57 1.83
C GLU A 62 -10.73 -4.26 3.20
N LYS A 63 -9.60 -4.21 3.93
CA LYS A 63 -9.52 -4.80 5.27
C LYS A 63 -10.39 -4.08 6.30
N LEU A 64 -10.44 -2.74 6.28
CA LEU A 64 -11.32 -1.98 7.17
C LEU A 64 -12.80 -2.30 6.90
N THR A 65 -13.19 -2.54 5.64
CA THR A 65 -14.54 -2.94 5.28
C THR A 65 -14.85 -4.38 5.68
N GLU A 66 -13.91 -5.31 5.51
CA GLU A 66 -14.02 -6.67 6.03
C GLU A 66 -14.29 -6.69 7.55
N LEU A 67 -13.62 -5.80 8.30
CA LEU A 67 -13.79 -5.65 9.75
C LEU A 67 -14.99 -4.77 10.16
N GLY A 68 -15.79 -4.27 9.21
CA GLY A 68 -16.94 -3.41 9.49
C GLY A 68 -16.59 -2.00 10.02
N LYS A 69 -15.32 -1.59 9.98
CA LYS A 69 -14.84 -0.28 10.45
C LYS A 69 -14.95 0.84 9.39
N TYR A 70 -15.15 0.46 8.13
CA TYR A 70 -15.34 1.40 7.03
C TYR A 70 -16.36 0.86 6.03
N LYS A 71 -17.26 1.72 5.54
CA LYS A 71 -18.21 1.37 4.49
C LYS A 71 -17.82 2.06 3.19
N LEU A 72 -17.34 1.28 2.23
CA LEU A 72 -17.04 1.76 0.89
C LEU A 72 -18.32 2.24 0.19
N ASN A 73 -18.23 3.39 -0.48
CA ASN A 73 -19.25 3.91 -1.38
C ASN A 73 -18.99 3.49 -2.83
N GLN A 74 -19.95 3.75 -3.73
CA GLN A 74 -19.86 3.32 -5.12
C GLN A 74 -18.65 3.91 -5.87
N THR A 75 -18.31 5.18 -5.62
CA THR A 75 -17.14 5.81 -6.24
C THR A 75 -15.86 5.11 -5.81
N GLU A 76 -15.73 4.79 -4.52
CA GLU A 76 -14.55 4.08 -4.00
C GLU A 76 -14.45 2.65 -4.53
N LEU A 77 -15.57 1.93 -4.64
CA LEU A 77 -15.62 0.59 -5.24
C LEU A 77 -15.17 0.60 -6.70
N ASN A 78 -15.59 1.62 -7.47
CA ASN A 78 -15.19 1.79 -8.86
C ASN A 78 -13.68 2.06 -8.96
N LEU A 79 -13.15 2.99 -8.15
CA LEU A 79 -11.71 3.30 -8.10
C LEU A 79 -10.87 2.09 -7.70
N ILE A 80 -11.29 1.33 -6.67
CA ILE A 80 -10.62 0.09 -6.27
C ILE A 80 -10.57 -0.90 -7.44
N THR A 81 -11.69 -1.07 -8.16
CA THR A 81 -11.75 -1.97 -9.31
C THR A 81 -10.80 -1.56 -10.43
N GLU A 82 -10.69 -0.25 -10.71
CA GLU A 82 -9.76 0.29 -11.70
C GLU A 82 -8.30 0.09 -11.28
N ILE A 83 -7.97 0.39 -10.02
CA ILE A 83 -6.61 0.23 -9.48
C ILE A 83 -6.16 -1.23 -9.55
N LYS A 84 -7.04 -2.19 -9.19
CA LYS A 84 -6.73 -3.63 -9.23
C LYS A 84 -6.54 -4.18 -10.65
N LYS A 85 -6.92 -3.42 -11.69
CA LYS A 85 -6.69 -3.76 -13.10
C LYS A 85 -5.57 -2.95 -13.74
N SER A 86 -5.00 -1.98 -13.03
CA SER A 86 -4.02 -1.04 -13.56
C SER A 86 -2.69 -1.70 -13.93
N THR A 87 -2.15 -1.31 -15.08
CA THR A 87 -0.80 -1.66 -15.55
C THR A 87 0.25 -0.60 -15.17
N GLU A 88 -0.14 0.43 -14.41
CA GLU A 88 0.82 1.41 -13.90
C GLU A 88 1.87 0.74 -13.01
N LEU A 89 3.13 1.14 -13.15
CA LEU A 89 4.24 0.58 -12.39
C LEU A 89 4.36 1.24 -11.00
N VAL A 90 4.49 0.41 -9.97
CA VAL A 90 4.79 0.82 -8.59
C VAL A 90 6.13 0.27 -8.17
N SER A 91 6.93 1.09 -7.48
CA SER A 91 8.20 0.65 -6.92
C SER A 91 7.98 -0.15 -5.64
N VAL A 92 8.65 -1.29 -5.50
CA VAL A 92 8.57 -2.17 -4.34
C VAL A 92 9.94 -2.46 -3.75
N CYS A 93 10.01 -2.69 -2.45
CA CYS A 93 11.22 -3.19 -1.79
C CYS A 93 10.92 -4.33 -0.82
N SER A 94 11.90 -5.23 -0.66
CA SER A 94 11.87 -6.34 0.30
C SER A 94 13.28 -6.64 0.82
N GLY A 95 13.50 -6.46 2.11
CA GLY A 95 14.83 -6.62 2.71
C GLY A 95 15.85 -5.61 2.19
N CYS A 96 17.13 -6.02 2.17
CA CYS A 96 18.25 -5.10 1.97
C CYS A 96 18.59 -4.84 0.49
N THR A 97 18.29 -5.78 -0.40
CA THR A 97 18.81 -5.81 -1.77
C THR A 97 17.72 -5.88 -2.85
N TYR A 98 16.47 -6.18 -2.49
CA TYR A 98 15.39 -6.30 -3.48
C TYR A 98 14.69 -4.95 -3.69
N PHE A 99 14.82 -4.44 -4.92
CA PHE A 99 14.14 -3.24 -5.39
C PHE A 99 13.63 -3.52 -6.81
N GLN A 100 12.33 -3.42 -7.03
CA GLN A 100 11.72 -3.67 -8.34
C GLN A 100 10.61 -2.67 -8.65
N LYS A 101 10.20 -2.64 -9.91
CA LYS A 101 8.95 -2.00 -10.34
C LYS A 101 8.04 -3.07 -10.91
N ILE A 102 6.83 -3.17 -10.38
CA ILE A 102 5.82 -4.13 -10.85
C ILE A 102 4.51 -3.42 -11.14
N GLU A 103 3.67 -3.99 -12.02
CA GLU A 103 2.35 -3.43 -12.32
C GLU A 103 1.44 -3.51 -11.09
N LEU A 104 0.62 -2.48 -10.87
CA LEU A 104 -0.31 -2.42 -9.74
C LEU A 104 -1.22 -3.63 -9.64
N LYS A 105 -1.79 -4.12 -10.75
CA LYS A 105 -2.61 -5.34 -10.76
C LYS A 105 -1.88 -6.56 -10.17
N ASN A 106 -0.56 -6.66 -10.37
CA ASN A 106 0.24 -7.78 -9.89
C ASN A 106 0.54 -7.69 -8.39
N MET A 107 0.32 -6.53 -7.75
CA MET A 107 0.43 -6.37 -6.30
C MET A 107 -0.70 -7.03 -5.51
N PHE A 108 -1.81 -7.40 -6.17
CA PHE A 108 -3.01 -7.97 -5.55
C PHE A 108 -3.09 -9.49 -5.65
N THR A 109 -1.98 -10.17 -5.96
CA THR A 109 -1.87 -11.63 -5.89
C THR A 109 -1.70 -12.08 -4.44
N ASP A 110 -2.08 -13.31 -4.12
CA ASP A 110 -1.96 -13.87 -2.76
C ASP A 110 -0.51 -13.79 -2.22
N GLU A 111 0.47 -14.05 -3.08
CA GLU A 111 1.90 -13.94 -2.76
C GLU A 111 2.26 -12.50 -2.33
N MET A 112 1.88 -11.50 -3.12
CA MET A 112 2.21 -10.10 -2.85
C MET A 112 1.45 -9.53 -1.65
N LEU A 113 0.23 -10.01 -1.40
CA LEU A 113 -0.60 -9.58 -0.29
C LEU A 113 -0.13 -10.13 1.06
N THR A 114 0.66 -11.20 1.10
CA THR A 114 1.05 -11.87 2.37
C THR A 114 1.65 -10.89 3.39
N MET A 115 2.65 -10.09 2.97
CA MET A 115 3.28 -9.10 3.86
C MET A 115 2.34 -7.94 4.20
N GLY A 116 1.51 -7.51 3.25
CA GLY A 116 0.50 -6.47 3.48
C GLY A 116 -0.55 -6.89 4.49
N SER A 117 -1.02 -8.13 4.42
CA SER A 117 -1.99 -8.71 5.36
C SER A 117 -1.41 -8.84 6.77
N TYR A 118 -0.15 -9.29 6.89
CA TYR A 118 0.52 -9.31 8.20
C TYR A 118 0.67 -7.90 8.78
N TRP A 119 1.07 -6.92 7.97
CA TRP A 119 1.15 -5.54 8.39
C TRP A 119 -0.23 -4.99 8.81
N LEU A 120 -1.29 -5.21 8.04
CA LEU A 120 -2.65 -4.78 8.37
C LEU A 120 -3.14 -5.37 9.69
N LYS A 121 -2.94 -6.67 9.92
CA LYS A 121 -3.32 -7.34 11.16
C LYS A 121 -2.67 -6.71 12.40
N ASN A 122 -1.43 -6.22 12.27
CA ASN A 122 -0.71 -5.59 13.38
C ASN A 122 -1.04 -4.09 13.56
N ASN A 123 -1.69 -3.45 12.58
CA ASN A 123 -1.91 -2.01 12.57
C ASN A 123 -3.40 -1.61 12.55
N ILE A 124 -4.32 -2.57 12.46
CA ILE A 124 -5.75 -2.37 12.65
C ILE A 124 -6.16 -3.16 13.88
N LYS A 125 -6.58 -2.45 14.93
CA LYS A 125 -7.14 -3.10 16.13
C LYS A 125 -8.46 -3.74 15.75
N GLU A 126 -8.64 -5.03 16.03
CA GLU A 126 -9.92 -5.74 15.88
C GLU A 126 -10.99 -5.13 16.80
#